data_AF-L9Z8V7-F1
#
_entry.id   AF-L9Z8V7-F1
#
_cell.length_a   1.000
_cell.length_b   1.000
_cell.length_c   1.000
_cell.angle_alpha   90.00
_cell.angle_beta   90.00
_cell.angle_gamma   90.00
#
_symmetry.space_group_name_H-M   'P 1'
#
loop_
_entity.id
_entity.type
_entity.pdbx_description
1 polymer ?
#
loop_
_entity_poly.entity_id
_entity_poly.type
_entity_poly.pdbx_seq_one_letter_code
_entity_poly.pdbx_strand_id
1 'polypeptide(L)' 'MFRALLERLGTALLGRLLLTVALVVPALGVAFLLSGGTELLLTVGLSRRVAGSTAAGAATIGSVVGLAAFGSVVIEW' A
#
# COMPACT_ATOMS: atom_id res chain seq x y z
N MET A 1 -29.40 -0.29 -24.25
CA MET A 1 -28.06 -0.74 -24.72
C MET A 1 -26.95 0.23 -24.28
N PHE A 2 -27.08 1.53 -24.55
CA PHE A 2 -26.08 2.55 -24.16
C PHE A 2 -25.81 2.63 -22.65
N ARG A 3 -26.86 2.58 -21.82
CA ARG A 3 -26.75 2.56 -20.35
C ARG A 3 -25.94 1.37 -19.81
N ALA A 4 -26.19 0.17 -20.33
CA ALA A 4 -25.46 -1.04 -19.95
C ALA A 4 -23.98 -0.99 -20.39
N LEU A 5 -23.68 -0.31 -21.50
CA LEU A 5 -22.31 -0.10 -21.97
C LEU A 5 -21.56 0.87 -21.05
N LEU A 6 -22.21 1.94 -20.61
CA LEU A 6 -21.69 2.90 -19.63
C LEU A 6 -21.45 2.26 -18.25
N GLU A 7 -22.39 1.43 -17.77
CA GLU A 7 -22.21 0.69 -16.51
C GLU A 7 -21.03 -0.27 -16.58
N ARG A 8 -20.84 -0.97 -17.71
CA ARG A 8 -19.67 -1.84 -17.93
C ARG A 8 -18.37 -1.07 -18.01
N LEU A 9 -18.36 0.10 -18.65
CA LEU A 9 -17.16 0.93 -18.73
C LEU A 9 -16.80 1.51 -17.37
N GLY A 10 -17.81 1.99 -16.62
CA GLY A 10 -17.65 2.54 -15.28
C GLY A 10 -17.13 1.51 -14.28
N THR A 11 -17.67 0.30 -14.29
CA THR A 11 -17.20 -0.81 -13.44
C THR A 11 -15.77 -1.24 -13.78
N ALA A 12 -15.41 -1.31 -15.07
CA ALA A 12 -14.05 -1.62 -15.49
C ALA A 12 -13.04 -0.53 -15.10
N LEU A 13 -13.41 0.75 -15.24
CA LEU A 13 -12.59 1.88 -14.81
C LEU A 13 -12.42 1.93 -13.29
N LEU A 14 -13.51 1.71 -12.56
CA LEU A 14 -13.49 1.67 -11.09
C LEU A 14 -12.62 0.51 -10.60
N GLY A 15 -12.74 -0.68 -11.20
CA GLY A 15 -11.90 -1.83 -10.90
C GLY A 15 -10.41 -1.55 -11.15
N ARG A 16 -10.07 -0.90 -12.27
CA ARG A 16 -8.69 -0.47 -12.55
C ARG A 16 -8.19 0.58 -11.56
N LEU A 17 -9.03 1.54 -11.19
CA LEU A 17 -8.66 2.59 -10.24
C LEU A 17 -8.40 1.99 -8.86
N LEU A 18 -9.29 1.11 -8.39
CA LEU A 18 -9.10 0.35 -7.15
C LEU A 18 -7.81 -0.48 -7.18
N LEU A 19 -7.52 -1.16 -8.29
CA LEU A 19 -6.30 -1.97 -8.43
C LEU A 19 -5.04 -1.07 -8.43
N THR A 20 -5.12 0.10 -9.04
CA THR A 20 -4.03 1.09 -9.00
C THR A 20 -3.80 1.60 -7.58
N VAL A 21 -4.87 1.96 -6.87
CA VAL A 21 -4.79 2.40 -5.47
C VAL A 21 -4.23 1.29 -4.57
N ALA A 22 -4.68 0.04 -4.77
CA ALA A 22 -4.22 -1.13 -4.02
C ALA A 22 -2.72 -1.41 -4.19
N LEU A 23 -2.14 -1.06 -5.33
CA LEU A 23 -0.71 -1.27 -5.59
C LEU A 23 0.12 -0.04 -5.22
N VAL A 24 -0.36 1.16 -5.55
CA VAL A 24 0.38 2.41 -5.39
C VAL A 24 0.44 2.83 -3.92
N VAL A 25 -0.65 2.73 -3.16
CA VAL A 25 -0.68 3.17 -1.76
C VAL A 25 0.28 2.36 -0.89
N PRO A 26 0.31 1.01 -0.96
CA PRO A 26 1.30 0.23 -0.20
C PRO A 26 2.73 0.50 -0.66
N ALA A 27 2.96 0.66 -1.97
CA ALA A 27 4.29 0.97 -2.49
C ALA A 27 4.82 2.31 -1.96
N LEU A 28 3.98 3.35 -1.91
CA LEU A 28 4.33 4.65 -1.33
C LEU A 28 4.55 4.57 0.18
N GLY A 29 3.71 3.82 0.90
CA GLY A 29 3.86 3.60 2.34
C GLY A 29 5.18 2.89 2.69
N VAL A 30 5.54 1.87 1.93
CA VAL A 30 6.82 1.15 2.05
C VAL A 30 7.99 2.09 1.76
N ALA A 31 7.93 2.87 0.68
CA ALA A 31 8.98 3.82 0.33
C ALA A 31 9.18 4.89 1.43
N PHE A 32 8.08 5.40 1.99
CA PHE A 32 8.12 6.39 3.07
C PHE A 32 8.69 5.80 4.37
N LEU A 33 8.29 4.60 4.75
CA LEU A 33 8.84 3.90 5.92
C LEU A 33 10.33 3.60 5.76
N LEU A 34 10.76 3.21 4.57
CA LEU A 34 12.17 2.93 4.30
C LEU A 34 13.01 4.22 4.26
N SER A 35 12.55 5.30 3.64
CA SER A 35 13.36 6.53 3.58
C SER A 35 13.28 7.33 4.88
N GLY A 36 12.06 7.57 5.40
CA GLY A 36 11.84 8.40 6.58
C GLY A 36 11.97 7.62 7.90
N GLY A 37 11.50 6.38 7.95
CA GLY A 37 11.58 5.55 9.15
C GLY A 37 13.02 5.18 9.49
N THR A 38 13.86 4.90 8.50
CA THR A 38 15.28 4.61 8.74
C THR A 38 16.02 5.84 9.29
N GLU A 39 15.78 7.02 8.72
CA GLU A 39 16.35 8.29 9.21
C GLU A 39 15.90 8.62 10.64
N LEU A 40 14.62 8.44 10.96
CA LEU A 40 14.10 8.63 12.32
C LEU A 40 14.71 7.64 13.33
N LEU A 41 14.93 6.40 12.92
CA LEU A 41 15.57 5.42 13.81
C LEU A 41 17.06 5.73 14.02
N LEU A 42 17.73 6.30 13.01
CA LEU A 42 19.11 6.78 13.14
C LEU A 42 19.21 7.96 14.10
N THR A 43 18.26 8.91 14.09
CA THR A 43 18.28 10.05 15.03
C THR A 43 18.03 9.62 16.48
N VAL A 44 17.32 8.51 16.70
CA VAL A 44 17.12 7.88 18.02
C VAL A 44 18.37 7.08 18.47
N GLY A 45 19.43 7.04 17.66
CA GLY A 45 20.72 6.45 18.01
C GLY A 45 20.87 4.97 17.64
N LEU A 46 19.95 4.41 16.83
CA LEU A 46 20.13 3.05 16.31
C LEU A 46 21.22 3.02 15.24
N SER A 47 21.96 1.91 15.19
CA SER A 47 22.90 1.67 14.10
C SER A 47 22.15 1.51 12.77
N ARG A 48 22.78 1.93 11.67
CA ARG A 48 22.17 1.90 10.32
C ARG A 48 21.67 0.51 9.90
N ARG A 49 22.36 -0.55 10.34
CA ARG A 49 21.94 -1.95 10.11
C ARG A 49 20.62 -2.26 10.83
N VAL A 50 20.51 -1.90 12.10
CA VAL A 50 19.32 -2.17 12.91
C VAL A 50 18.16 -1.31 12.41
N ALA A 51 18.37 0.01 12.27
CA ALA A 51 17.37 0.95 11.76
C ALA A 51 16.80 0.52 10.41
N GLY A 52 17.66 0.16 9.44
CA GLY A 52 17.22 -0.29 8.12
C GLY A 52 16.44 -1.60 8.18
N SER A 53 16.88 -2.56 9.00
CA SER A 53 16.18 -3.84 9.15
C SER A 53 14.80 -3.68 9.81
N THR A 54 14.68 -2.81 10.81
CA THR A 54 13.41 -2.55 11.50
C THR A 54 12.43 -1.81 10.60
N ALA A 55 12.91 -0.80 9.85
CA ALA A 55 12.10 -0.09 8.87
C ALA A 55 11.59 -1.02 7.76
N ALA A 56 12.45 -1.91 7.25
CA ALA A 56 12.06 -2.91 6.26
C ALA A 56 11.05 -3.94 6.82
N GLY A 57 11.23 -4.39 8.06
CA GLY A 57 10.28 -5.27 8.74
C GLY A 57 8.91 -4.62 8.90
N ALA A 58 8.86 -3.39 9.41
CA ALA A 58 7.63 -2.63 9.57
C ALA A 58 6.92 -2.37 8.23
N ALA A 59 7.68 -2.03 7.18
CA ALA A 59 7.15 -1.85 5.84
C ALA A 59 6.55 -3.13 5.26
N THR A 60 7.20 -4.29 5.51
CA THR A 60 6.70 -5.59 5.04
C THR A 60 5.40 -5.97 5.74
N ILE A 61 5.35 -5.84 7.07
CA ILE A 61 4.14 -6.14 7.85
C ILE A 61 3.00 -5.20 7.46
N GLY A 62 3.28 -3.89 7.40
CA GLY A 62 2.28 -2.89 7.01
C GLY A 62 1.73 -3.12 5.60
N SER A 63 2.58 -3.53 4.65
CA SER A 63 2.16 -3.86 3.29
C SER A 63 1.25 -5.09 3.24
N VAL A 64 1.61 -6.17 3.96
CA VAL A 64 0.78 -7.39 4.01
C VAL A 64 -0.56 -7.13 4.70
N VAL A 65 -0.56 -6.43 5.84
CA VAL A 65 -1.78 -6.07 6.57
C VAL A 65 -2.66 -5.13 5.73
N GLY A 66 -2.06 -4.13 5.08
CA GLY A 66 -2.78 -3.21 4.19
C GLY A 66 -3.40 -3.91 2.99
N LEU A 67 -2.67 -4.84 2.36
CA LEU A 67 -3.18 -5.66 1.26
C LEU A 67 -4.32 -6.57 1.72
N ALA A 68 -4.19 -7.20 2.89
CA ALA A 68 -5.23 -8.08 3.45
C ALA A 68 -6.50 -7.29 3.81
N ALA A 69 -6.35 -6.11 4.43
CA ALA A 69 -7.47 -5.23 4.74
C ALA A 69 -8.17 -4.72 3.47
N PHE A 70 -7.40 -4.34 2.44
CA PHE A 70 -7.96 -3.96 1.15
C PHE A 70 -8.70 -5.13 0.49
N GLY A 71 -8.10 -6.33 0.49
CA GLY A 71 -8.73 -7.54 -0.02
C GLY A 71 -10.06 -7.84 0.69
N SER A 72 -10.10 -7.71 2.01
CA SER A 72 -11.34 -7.87 2.80
C SER A 72 -12.42 -6.89 2.37
N VAL A 73 -12.09 -5.61 2.22
CA VAL A 73 -13.04 -4.56 1.82
C VAL A 73 -13.55 -4.78 0.40
N VAL A 74 -12.69 -5.27 -0.52
CA VAL A 74 -13.08 -5.58 -1.90
C VAL A 74 -13.96 -6.82 -1.99
N ILE A 75 -13.76 -7.82 -1.14
CA ILE A 75 -14.59 -9.04 -1.13
C ILE A 75 -15.97 -8.77 -0.51
N GLU A 76 -16.07 -7.87 0.47
CA GLU A 76 -17.34 -7.47 1.08
C GLU A 76 -18.22 -6.56 0.19
N TRP A 77 -17.66 -5.98 -0.86
CA TRP A 77 -18.34 -5.05 -1.79
C TRP A 77 -18.89 -5.77 -3.03
#